data_AF-A0A3C0S7S8-F1
#
_entry.id   AF-A0A3C0S7S8-F1
#
_cell.length_a   1.000
_cell.length_b   1.000
_cell.length_c   1.000
_cell.angle_alpha   90.00
_cell.angle_beta   90.00
_cell.angle_gamma   90.00
#
_symmetry.space_group_name_H-M   'P 1'
#
loop_
_entity.id
_entity.type
_entity.pdbx_description
1 polymer ?
#
loop_
_entity_poly.entity_id
_entity_poly.type
_entity_poly.pdbx_seq_one_letter_code
_entity_poly.pdbx_strand_id
1 'polypeptide(L)' 'RTVADLMQFGATLLTREDVMEGVPEMIHDVQIEATFPDGTKLVTVHNPIR' A
#
# COMPACT_ATOMS: atom_id res chain seq x y z
N ARG A 1 5.40 -8.59 11.32
CA ARG A 1 4.60 -8.73 10.08
C ARG A 1 5.57 -8.88 8.92
N THR A 2 5.29 -9.76 7.98
CA THR A 2 6.15 -9.99 6.82
C THR A 2 5.95 -8.87 5.78
N VAL A 3 6.85 -8.78 4.79
CA VAL A 3 6.66 -7.91 3.63
C VAL A 3 5.35 -8.23 2.92
N ALA A 4 5.07 -9.52 2.71
CA ALA A 4 3.85 -9.99 2.05
C ALA A 4 2.58 -9.57 2.82
N ASP A 5 2.61 -9.63 4.15
CA ASP A 5 1.48 -9.18 4.98
C ASP A 5 1.19 -7.69 4.76
N LEU A 6 2.24 -6.87 4.61
CA LEU A 6 2.12 -5.42 4.42
C LEU A 6 1.65 -5.07 3.00
N MET A 7 2.10 -5.83 1.99
CA MET A 7 1.62 -5.67 0.61
C MET A 7 0.10 -5.88 0.52
N GLN A 8 -0.42 -6.92 1.19
CA GLN A 8 -1.85 -7.22 1.16
C GLN A 8 -2.67 -6.25 2.03
N PHE A 9 -2.17 -5.93 3.22
CA PHE A 9 -2.88 -5.09 4.18
C PHE A 9 -2.92 -3.60 3.78
N GLY A 10 -1.89 -3.10 3.10
CA GLY A 10 -1.87 -1.71 2.63
C GLY A 10 -3.06 -1.39 1.72
N ALA A 11 -3.57 -2.38 0.98
CA ALA A 11 -4.72 -2.25 0.08
C ALA A 11 -6.09 -2.42 0.76
N THR A 12 -6.15 -2.36 2.10
CA THR A 12 -7.41 -2.46 2.86
C THR A 12 -7.65 -1.25 3.77
N LEU A 13 -6.79 -0.24 3.73
CA LEU A 13 -6.81 0.88 4.68
C LEU A 13 -7.70 2.04 4.26
N LEU A 14 -7.81 2.28 2.95
CA LEU A 14 -8.64 3.33 2.39
C LEU A 14 -9.59 2.73 1.37
N THR A 15 -10.83 3.21 1.42
CA THR A 15 -11.84 2.93 0.43
C THR A 15 -12.03 4.11 -0.50
N ARG A 16 -12.75 3.89 -1.61
CA ARG A 16 -13.18 4.96 -2.53
C ARG A 16 -13.95 6.09 -1.84
N GLU A 17 -14.64 5.78 -0.74
CA GLU A 17 -15.44 6.76 0.02
C GLU A 17 -14.57 7.67 0.92
N ASP A 18 -13.34 7.25 1.22
CA ASP A 18 -12.42 7.99 2.09
C ASP A 18 -11.62 9.07 1.35
N VAL A 19 -11.77 9.15 0.02
CA VAL A 19 -10.95 10.00 -0.86
C VAL A 19 -11.80 10.78 -1.86
N MET A 20 -11.19 11.81 -2.46
CA MET A 20 -11.84 12.58 -3.52
C MET A 20 -12.03 11.74 -4.79
N GLU A 21 -13.04 12.10 -5.60
CA GLU A 21 -13.29 11.48 -6.90
C GLU A 21 -12.02 11.50 -7.78
N GLY A 22 -11.75 10.37 -8.44
CA GLY A 22 -10.58 10.19 -9.32
C GLY A 22 -9.28 9.83 -8.59
N VAL A 23 -9.19 9.99 -7.26
CA VAL A 23 -7.99 9.63 -6.50
C VAL A 23 -7.65 8.13 -6.56
N PRO A 24 -8.61 7.19 -6.45
CA PRO A 24 -8.32 5.76 -6.56
C PRO A 24 -7.70 5.38 -7.91
N GLU A 25 -8.09 6.07 -8.99
CA GLU A 25 -7.58 5.86 -10.34
C GLU A 25 -6.19 6.47 -10.55
N MET A 26 -5.83 7.51 -9.82
CA MET A 26 -4.52 8.18 -9.93
C MET A 26 -3.40 7.41 -9.22
N ILE A 27 -3.72 6.60 -8.21
CA ILE A 27 -2.72 5.92 -7.37
C ILE A 27 -2.75 4.42 -7.64
N HIS A 28 -1.96 3.98 -8.62
CA HIS A 28 -1.82 2.56 -8.94
C HIS A 28 -0.94 1.83 -7.93
N ASP A 29 0.12 2.47 -7.46
CA ASP A 29 1.11 1.86 -6.58
C ASP A 29 1.54 2.82 -5.50
N VAL A 30 1.77 2.29 -4.30
CA VAL A 30 2.50 2.99 -3.24
C VAL A 30 3.72 2.17 -2.87
N GLN A 31 4.89 2.82 -2.93
CA GLN A 31 6.17 2.20 -2.62
C GLN A 31 6.74 2.79 -1.34
N ILE A 32 7.16 1.92 -0.41
CA ILE A 32 7.76 2.31 0.87
C ILE A 32 9.01 1.48 1.12
N GLU A 33 10.13 2.11 1.43
CA GLU A 33 11.26 1.42 2.05
C GLU A 33 11.03 1.33 3.56
N ALA A 34 10.97 0.10 4.06
CA ALA A 34 10.78 -0.17 5.48
C ALA A 34 11.90 -1.06 6.01
N THR A 35 12.32 -0.80 7.24
CA THR A 35 13.30 -1.63 7.95
C THR A 35 12.60 -2.81 8.62
N PHE A 36 12.96 -4.02 8.19
CA PHE A 36 12.55 -5.28 8.81
C PHE A 36 13.69 -5.82 9.68
N PRO A 37 13.42 -6.79 10.58
CA PRO A 37 14.48 -7.41 11.37
C PRO A 37 15.62 -8.02 10.54
N ASP A 38 15.37 -8.34 9.27
CA ASP A 38 16.34 -8.89 8.32
C ASP A 38 16.86 -7.89 7.29
N GLY A 39 16.61 -6.59 7.50
CA GLY A 39 17.15 -5.50 6.69
C GLY A 39 16.08 -4.60 6.05
N THR A 40 16.53 -3.58 5.34
CA THR A 40 15.66 -2.65 4.61
C THR A 40 15.13 -3.31 3.34
N LYS A 41 13.82 -3.19 3.11
CA LYS A 41 13.16 -3.76 1.94
C LYS A 41 12.19 -2.75 1.35
N LEU A 42 12.12 -2.73 0.01
CA LEU A 42 11.10 -2.01 -0.72
C LEU A 42 9.80 -2.82 -0.70
N VAL A 43 8.74 -2.22 -0.18
CA VAL A 43 7.38 -2.77 -0.17
C VAL A 43 6.59 -2.01 -1.21
N THR A 44 5.91 -2.73 -2.12
CA THR A 44 5.01 -2.14 -3.11
C THR A 44 3.59 -2.63 -2.84
N VAL A 45 2.66 -1.70 -2.66
CA VAL A 45 1.23 -1.97 -2.51
C VAL A 45 0.54 -1.58 -3.80
N HIS A 46 0.02 -2.57 -4.52
CA HIS A 46 -0.73 -2.36 -5.76
C HIS A 46 -2.21 -2.06 -5.45
N ASN A 47 -2.77 -1.06 -6.13
CA ASN A 47 -4.13 -0.54 -5.98
C ASN A 47 -4.51 -0.37 -4.50
N PRO A 48 -3.84 0.55 -3.78
CA PRO A 48 -3.94 0.69 -2.33
C PRO A 48 -5.31 1.20 -1.85
N ILE A 49 -6.14 1.74 -2.75
CA ILE A 49 -7.47 2.30 -2.44
C ILE A 49 -8.52 1.44 -3.16
N ARG A 50 -9.47 0.87 -2.42
CA ARG A 50 -10.48 -0.07 -2.96
C ARG A 50 -11.91 0.43 -2.91
#